data_AF-A0A0E0NNH1-F1
#
_entry.id   AF-A0A0E0NNH1-F1
#
_cell.length_a   1.000
_cell.length_b   1.000
_cell.length_c   1.000
_cell.angle_alpha   90.00
_cell.angle_beta   90.00
_cell.angle_gamma   90.00
#
_symmetry.space_group_name_H-M   'P 1'
#
loop_
_entity.id
_entity.type
_entity.pdbx_description
1 polymer ?
#
loop_
_entity_poly.entity_id
_entity_poly.type
_entity_poly.pdbx_seq_one_letter_code
_entity_poly.pdbx_strand_id
1 'polypeptide(L)'
;MAAPTRKKKKKKIVGGGKKSEIWEGCGWIGGGAGGDTVGIVARLSECIASRGGNIHSVDFTYNPMLWPRDVLRTDFLNLSQHFSAQRSTVRVPDLDPKYKISVLASKQDHCLFDLLYRWQEGRLPVDINCVISNHDRLKDNHVRRFLERHGIPYHYLPTSPGNKREQEILELVQGTDFVVLARYMQILSEGFLKAYGKDIINIHHGLLPSFKGGNPSRQAFNAGVKLIGATSHFVTPELDAGPIIEQMVERVSHRDTLQSFVVKSENLEKQCLAEAIKSYCELRVLPYELKKTAQFEVGPARSIKVGGVEGEKEARPQLINPRNQKEQEQERERLRIGGRGSAAAMSTMKFCRECNNILYPKEEKDRRLLLFACRNCEHQKQQQQEVSESKCVYRNEVAHAAGERTQVLQDVASDPTLPRTKTVRCAACGHGEAVFFQATARGEEGMTLFFVCCNLTCAHRWRE
;
A
#
# COMPACT_ATOMS: atom_id res chain seq x y z
N MET A 1 32.32 -59.26 -32.54
CA MET A 1 32.44 -57.83 -32.86
C MET A 1 32.23 -57.03 -31.59
N ALA A 2 33.12 -56.07 -31.33
CA ALA A 2 33.42 -55.53 -30.01
C ALA A 2 32.51 -54.36 -29.57
N ALA A 3 32.43 -54.19 -28.25
CA ALA A 3 31.76 -53.10 -27.53
C ALA A 3 32.38 -51.71 -27.80
N PRO A 4 31.63 -50.60 -27.63
CA PRO A 4 32.19 -49.26 -27.70
C PRO A 4 32.76 -48.78 -26.35
N THR A 5 34.09 -48.68 -26.34
CA THR A 5 34.99 -47.68 -25.69
C THR A 5 34.53 -46.83 -24.49
N ARG A 6 35.19 -47.09 -23.36
CA ARG A 6 35.40 -46.20 -22.19
C ARG A 6 36.26 -44.97 -22.56
N LYS A 7 35.84 -43.77 -22.19
CA LYS A 7 36.76 -42.66 -21.82
C LYS A 7 36.62 -42.34 -20.33
N LYS A 8 37.69 -42.57 -19.58
CA LYS A 8 37.85 -42.21 -18.15
C LYS A 8 37.88 -40.68 -18.01
N LYS A 9 37.07 -40.11 -17.11
CA LYS A 9 37.41 -38.87 -16.41
C LYS A 9 37.45 -39.16 -14.91
N LYS A 10 38.59 -38.83 -14.31
CA LYS A 10 38.93 -39.03 -12.89
C LYS A 10 38.06 -38.16 -11.98
N LYS A 11 37.81 -38.68 -10.78
CA LYS A 11 37.14 -38.09 -9.61
C LYS A 11 37.51 -36.62 -9.35
N LYS A 12 36.52 -35.85 -8.89
CA LYS A 12 36.70 -34.95 -7.74
C LYS A 12 35.51 -35.16 -6.80
N ILE A 13 35.73 -35.98 -5.77
CA ILE A 13 34.87 -36.00 -4.59
C ILE A 13 35.24 -34.73 -3.83
N VAL A 14 34.35 -33.75 -3.81
CA VAL A 14 34.46 -32.61 -2.89
C VAL A 14 33.36 -32.82 -1.86
N GLY A 15 33.76 -33.37 -0.71
CA GLY A 15 33.01 -33.18 0.52
C GLY A 15 33.22 -31.75 1.01
N GLY A 16 32.19 -31.19 1.65
CA GLY A 16 32.26 -29.87 2.28
C GLY A 16 30.86 -29.30 2.45
N GLY A 17 30.31 -29.45 3.66
CA GLY A 17 28.91 -29.15 3.99
C GLY A 17 28.50 -27.71 3.70
N LYS A 18 27.38 -27.54 3.00
CA LYS A 18 26.58 -26.33 3.11
C LYS A 18 25.68 -26.50 4.33
N LYS A 19 25.87 -25.69 5.37
CA LYS A 19 24.83 -25.44 6.36
C LYS A 19 23.65 -24.81 5.61
N SER A 20 22.61 -25.60 5.39
CA SER A 20 21.34 -25.16 4.83
C SER A 20 20.51 -24.54 5.95
N GLU A 21 20.69 -23.25 6.21
CA GLU A 21 19.83 -22.48 7.10
C GLU A 21 18.73 -21.85 6.24
N ILE A 22 17.47 -22.25 6.45
CA ILE A 22 16.30 -21.69 5.76
C ILE A 22 15.62 -20.67 6.68
N TRP A 23 15.16 -19.54 6.13
CA TRP A 23 14.41 -18.50 6.85
C TRP A 23 12.91 -18.75 6.81
N GLU A 24 12.25 -18.70 7.97
CA GLU A 24 10.86 -19.12 8.16
C GLU A 24 9.98 -18.06 8.80
N GLY A 25 8.76 -17.92 8.27
CA GLY A 25 7.67 -17.18 8.92
C GLY A 25 6.72 -18.13 9.64
N CYS A 26 6.44 -17.86 10.92
CA CYS A 26 5.37 -18.53 11.66
C CYS A 26 4.31 -17.51 12.09
N GLY A 27 3.05 -17.84 11.81
CA GLY A 27 1.88 -17.07 12.17
C GLY A 27 1.05 -17.77 13.22
N TRP A 28 0.86 -17.13 14.38
CA TRP A 28 0.05 -17.66 15.47
C TRP A 28 -0.98 -16.62 15.94
N ILE A 29 -2.26 -17.02 15.97
CA ILE A 29 -3.34 -16.21 16.55
C ILE A 29 -4.08 -17.03 17.60
N GLY A 30 -3.94 -16.62 18.86
CA GLY A 30 -4.78 -17.08 19.96
C GLY A 30 -6.03 -16.21 20.06
N GLY A 31 -7.22 -16.82 20.08
CA GLY A 31 -8.46 -16.03 20.13
C GLY A 31 -9.75 -16.84 20.34
N GLY A 32 -9.69 -18.05 20.87
CA GLY A 32 -10.89 -18.77 21.31
C GLY A 32 -11.08 -18.60 22.82
N ALA A 33 -12.18 -19.13 23.39
CA ALA A 33 -12.46 -19.10 24.84
C ALA A 33 -11.36 -19.71 25.76
N GLY A 34 -10.27 -20.23 25.18
CA GLY A 34 -8.96 -20.40 25.84
C GLY A 34 -7.97 -19.38 25.27
N GLY A 35 -8.00 -18.15 25.77
CA GLY A 35 -7.15 -17.04 25.32
C GLY A 35 -5.64 -17.29 25.48
N ASP A 36 -4.85 -16.25 25.20
CA ASP A 36 -3.40 -16.25 25.45
C ASP A 36 -3.07 -16.94 26.78
N THR A 37 -2.31 -18.02 26.69
CA THR A 37 -2.06 -18.93 27.82
C THR A 37 -0.58 -18.89 28.15
N VAL A 38 -0.26 -18.85 29.45
CA VAL A 38 1.13 -18.90 29.92
C VAL A 38 1.83 -20.12 29.32
N GLY A 39 2.99 -19.88 28.71
CA GLY A 39 3.85 -20.94 28.19
C GLY A 39 3.82 -21.15 26.67
N ILE A 40 3.00 -20.44 25.90
CA ILE A 40 3.00 -20.51 24.42
C ILE A 40 4.41 -20.25 23.86
N VAL A 41 5.00 -19.09 24.18
CA VAL A 41 6.34 -18.71 23.73
C VAL A 41 7.41 -19.68 24.27
N ALA A 42 7.28 -20.13 25.51
CA ALA A 42 8.22 -21.07 26.12
C ALA A 42 8.23 -22.42 25.39
N ARG A 43 7.06 -22.99 25.10
CA ARG A 43 6.93 -24.27 24.38
C ARG A 43 7.31 -24.15 22.91
N LEU A 44 6.98 -23.04 22.25
CA LEU A 44 7.43 -22.79 20.88
C LEU A 44 8.96 -22.69 20.81
N SER A 45 9.57 -21.88 21.69
CA SER A 45 11.02 -21.74 21.73
C SER A 45 11.74 -23.03 22.13
N GLU A 46 11.20 -23.79 23.08
CA GLU A 46 11.71 -25.13 23.44
C GLU A 46 11.62 -26.10 22.26
N CYS A 47 10.50 -26.14 21.55
CA CYS A 47 10.33 -26.98 20.37
C CYS A 47 11.37 -26.64 19.29
N ILE A 48 11.49 -25.35 18.94
CA ILE A 48 12.48 -24.88 17.96
C ILE A 48 13.91 -25.24 18.41
N ALA A 49 14.27 -24.95 19.66
CA ALA A 49 15.61 -25.24 20.18
C ALA A 49 15.92 -26.74 20.24
N SER A 50 14.96 -27.58 20.64
CA SER A 50 15.12 -29.04 20.71
C SER A 50 15.39 -29.69 19.35
N ARG A 51 14.99 -29.00 18.28
CA ARG A 51 15.21 -29.38 16.89
C ARG A 51 16.42 -28.70 16.26
N GLY A 52 17.19 -27.94 17.05
CA GLY A 52 18.39 -27.23 16.61
C GLY A 52 18.11 -25.97 15.79
N GLY A 53 16.91 -25.40 15.90
CA GLY A 53 16.58 -24.11 15.30
C GLY A 53 17.08 -22.92 16.11
N ASN A 54 17.27 -21.78 15.45
CA ASN A 54 17.71 -20.53 16.05
C ASN A 54 16.74 -19.39 15.71
N ILE A 55 16.26 -18.66 16.70
CA ILE A 55 15.29 -17.57 16.55
C ILE A 55 16.03 -16.25 16.34
N HIS A 56 15.66 -15.46 15.34
CA HIS A 56 16.30 -14.17 15.02
C HIS A 56 15.40 -12.96 15.31
N SER A 57 14.09 -13.16 15.45
CA SER A 57 13.11 -12.19 15.95
C SER A 57 11.76 -12.90 16.11
N VAL A 58 10.79 -12.61 15.23
CA VAL A 58 9.56 -13.39 15.00
C VAL A 58 9.78 -14.58 14.06
N ASP A 59 10.91 -14.59 13.37
CA ASP A 59 11.33 -15.64 12.44
C ASP A 59 12.41 -16.54 13.07
N PHE A 60 12.55 -17.76 12.55
CA PHE A 60 13.60 -18.69 12.94
C PHE A 60 14.29 -19.32 11.74
N THR A 61 15.54 -19.76 11.95
CA THR A 61 16.31 -20.56 11.02
C THR A 61 16.45 -21.98 11.53
N TYR A 62 16.41 -22.96 10.64
CA TYR A 62 16.59 -24.37 11.01
C TYR A 62 17.34 -25.13 9.92
N ASN A 63 17.82 -26.34 10.25
CA ASN A 63 18.42 -27.27 9.31
C ASN A 63 17.38 -28.32 8.87
N PRO A 64 16.97 -28.35 7.59
CA PRO A 64 16.00 -29.32 7.07
C PRO A 64 16.40 -30.79 7.22
N MET A 65 17.70 -31.09 7.36
CA MET A 65 18.16 -32.46 7.63
C MET A 65 17.88 -32.91 9.07
N LEU A 66 17.86 -31.98 10.03
CA LEU A 66 17.60 -32.26 11.45
C LEU A 66 16.12 -32.12 11.81
N TRP A 67 15.41 -31.25 11.09
CA TRP A 67 13.99 -31.01 11.27
C TRP A 67 13.28 -31.03 9.91
N PRO A 68 13.00 -32.22 9.35
CA PRO A 68 12.33 -32.35 8.06
C PRO A 68 10.97 -31.63 8.02
N ARG A 69 10.55 -31.20 6.83
CA ARG A 69 9.37 -30.32 6.63
C ARG A 69 8.07 -30.90 7.21
N ASP A 70 7.85 -32.20 7.06
CA ASP A 70 6.71 -32.96 7.55
C ASP A 70 6.71 -33.07 9.08
N VAL A 71 7.89 -33.25 9.68
CA VAL A 71 8.08 -33.26 11.13
C VAL A 71 7.83 -31.87 11.71
N LEU A 72 8.39 -30.82 11.08
CA LEU A 72 8.14 -29.42 11.45
C LEU A 72 6.65 -29.08 11.40
N ARG A 73 5.94 -29.51 10.35
CA ARG A 73 4.50 -29.33 10.26
C ARG A 73 3.76 -30.02 11.42
N THR A 74 4.15 -31.25 11.72
CA THR A 74 3.55 -32.04 12.80
C THR A 74 3.78 -31.42 14.18
N ASP A 75 5.00 -30.96 14.45
CA ASP A 75 5.35 -30.33 15.73
C ASP A 75 4.53 -29.06 15.98
N PHE A 76 4.44 -28.17 14.98
CA PHE A 76 3.62 -26.95 15.09
C PHE A 76 2.12 -27.25 15.14
N LEU A 77 1.65 -28.31 14.50
CA LEU A 77 0.26 -28.77 14.61
C LEU A 77 -0.04 -29.26 16.04
N ASN A 78 0.86 -30.03 16.64
CA ASN A 78 0.72 -30.52 18.01
C ASN A 78 0.67 -29.36 19.01
N LEU A 79 1.55 -28.36 18.83
CA LEU A 79 1.52 -27.13 19.63
C LEU A 79 0.19 -26.39 19.45
N SER A 80 -0.27 -26.23 18.19
CA SER A 80 -1.55 -25.59 17.88
C SER A 80 -2.72 -26.26 18.60
N GLN A 81 -2.75 -27.60 18.62
CA GLN A 81 -3.78 -28.37 19.31
C GLN A 81 -3.67 -28.24 20.83
N HIS A 82 -2.44 -28.34 21.36
CA HIS A 82 -2.17 -28.21 22.79
C HIS A 82 -2.68 -26.89 23.37
N PHE A 83 -2.50 -25.80 22.63
CA PHE A 83 -2.93 -24.46 23.03
C PHE A 83 -4.28 -24.05 22.45
N SER A 84 -4.99 -24.97 21.77
CA SER A 84 -6.32 -24.69 21.17
C SER A 84 -6.33 -23.43 20.30
N ALA A 85 -5.26 -23.23 19.51
CA ALA A 85 -5.10 -22.05 18.68
C ALA A 85 -6.19 -21.99 17.60
N GLN A 86 -6.73 -20.79 17.35
CA GLN A 86 -7.71 -20.59 16.29
C GLN A 86 -7.08 -20.74 14.91
N ARG A 87 -5.86 -20.23 14.76
CA ARG A 87 -5.08 -20.31 13.53
C ARG A 87 -3.61 -20.45 13.87
N SER A 88 -2.99 -21.47 13.28
CA SER A 88 -1.55 -21.71 13.32
C SER A 88 -1.11 -22.01 11.90
N THR A 89 -0.13 -21.26 11.40
CA THR A 89 0.42 -21.45 10.05
C THR A 89 1.92 -21.30 10.10
N VAL A 90 2.63 -22.27 9.52
CA VAL A 90 4.07 -22.20 9.31
C VAL A 90 4.36 -22.43 7.85
N ARG A 91 5.09 -21.49 7.26
CA ARG A 91 5.42 -21.49 5.84
C ARG A 91 6.91 -21.36 5.66
N VAL A 92 7.44 -22.28 4.85
CA VAL A 92 8.80 -22.32 4.33
C VAL A 92 8.77 -21.88 2.87
N PRO A 93 8.96 -20.59 2.53
CA PRO A 93 8.76 -20.11 1.16
C PRO A 93 9.60 -20.84 0.11
N ASP A 94 10.79 -21.31 0.49
CA ASP A 94 11.70 -22.02 -0.41
C ASP A 94 11.31 -23.49 -0.66
N LEU A 95 10.49 -24.10 0.20
CA LEU A 95 10.07 -25.51 0.11
C LEU A 95 8.57 -25.68 -0.15
N ASP A 96 7.76 -24.73 0.30
CA ASP A 96 6.32 -24.77 0.18
C ASP A 96 5.87 -24.28 -1.20
N PRO A 97 4.80 -24.85 -1.76
CA PRO A 97 4.23 -24.33 -2.99
C PRO A 97 3.80 -22.86 -2.81
N LYS A 98 3.94 -22.09 -3.88
CA LYS A 98 3.36 -20.75 -3.94
C LYS A 98 1.87 -20.81 -3.70
N TYR A 99 1.32 -19.76 -3.12
CA TYR A 99 -0.12 -19.65 -2.96
C TYR A 99 -0.79 -19.61 -4.34
N LYS A 100 -1.78 -20.47 -4.54
CA LYS A 100 -2.59 -20.52 -5.74
C LYS A 100 -3.77 -19.57 -5.59
N ILE A 101 -3.90 -18.59 -6.47
CA ILE A 101 -4.92 -17.53 -6.36
C ILE A 101 -5.80 -17.45 -7.60
N SER A 102 -7.03 -16.97 -7.44
CA SER A 102 -7.84 -16.46 -8.55
C SER A 102 -8.03 -14.96 -8.39
N VAL A 103 -8.02 -14.24 -9.51
CA VAL A 103 -8.18 -12.77 -9.52
C VAL A 103 -9.52 -12.41 -10.14
N LEU A 104 -10.36 -11.71 -9.39
CA LEU A 104 -11.61 -11.14 -9.88
C LEU A 104 -11.38 -9.67 -10.26
N ALA A 105 -11.86 -9.27 -11.44
CA ALA A 105 -11.73 -7.91 -11.93
C ALA A 105 -12.98 -7.46 -12.68
N SER A 106 -13.25 -6.15 -12.67
CA SER A 106 -14.34 -5.56 -13.48
C SER A 106 -13.77 -4.81 -14.69
N LYS A 107 -14.30 -3.62 -15.00
CA LYS A 107 -13.94 -2.83 -16.19
C LYS A 107 -12.59 -2.11 -16.06
N GLN A 108 -12.12 -1.87 -14.83
CA GLN A 108 -10.86 -1.17 -14.59
C GLN A 108 -9.70 -2.16 -14.53
N ASP A 109 -8.66 -1.86 -15.30
CA ASP A 109 -7.60 -2.84 -15.61
C ASP A 109 -6.34 -2.62 -14.78
N HIS A 110 -6.18 -1.43 -14.21
CA HIS A 110 -4.90 -0.94 -13.72
C HIS A 110 -4.32 -1.83 -12.60
N CYS A 111 -5.14 -2.30 -11.66
CA CYS A 111 -4.70 -3.25 -10.62
C CYS A 111 -4.45 -4.65 -11.18
N LEU A 112 -5.32 -5.15 -12.06
CA LEU A 112 -5.15 -6.48 -12.67
C LEU A 112 -3.86 -6.54 -13.50
N PHE A 113 -3.62 -5.52 -14.33
CA PHE A 113 -2.46 -5.45 -15.19
C PHE A 113 -1.16 -5.33 -14.39
N ASP A 114 -1.10 -4.48 -13.37
CA ASP A 114 0.07 -4.34 -12.50
C ASP A 114 0.37 -5.64 -11.74
N LEU A 115 -0.67 -6.31 -11.22
CA LEU A 115 -0.55 -7.63 -10.59
C LEU A 115 0.05 -8.65 -11.56
N LEU A 116 -0.51 -8.78 -12.75
CA LEU A 116 -0.03 -9.72 -13.78
C LEU A 116 1.42 -9.42 -14.19
N TYR A 117 1.76 -8.14 -14.38
CA TYR A 117 3.11 -7.72 -14.73
C TYR A 117 4.12 -8.06 -13.62
N ARG A 118 3.81 -7.75 -12.36
CA ARG A 118 4.68 -8.10 -11.22
C ARG A 118 4.83 -9.61 -11.05
N TRP A 119 3.77 -10.37 -11.31
CA TRP A 119 3.81 -11.82 -11.30
C TRP A 119 4.77 -12.36 -12.37
N GLN A 120 4.69 -11.88 -13.61
CA GLN A 120 5.62 -12.27 -14.69
C GLN A 120 7.07 -11.97 -14.34
N GLU A 121 7.32 -10.84 -13.66
CA GLU A 121 8.65 -10.42 -13.21
C GLU A 121 9.13 -11.18 -11.96
N GLY A 122 8.35 -12.14 -11.44
CA GLY A 122 8.68 -12.88 -10.23
C GLY A 122 8.62 -12.07 -8.93
N ARG A 123 8.02 -10.88 -8.96
CA ARG A 123 7.89 -9.97 -7.80
C ARG A 123 6.67 -10.25 -6.93
N LEU A 124 5.76 -11.12 -7.38
CA LEU A 124 4.62 -11.59 -6.58
C LEU A 124 4.74 -13.12 -6.36
N PRO A 125 4.83 -13.60 -5.10
CA PRO A 125 5.09 -15.00 -4.79
C PRO A 125 3.82 -15.87 -4.83
N VAL A 126 3.07 -15.81 -5.94
CA VAL A 126 1.81 -16.52 -6.14
C VAL A 126 1.78 -17.26 -7.48
N ASP A 127 0.89 -18.24 -7.59
CA ASP A 127 0.52 -18.89 -8.85
C ASP A 127 -0.92 -18.50 -9.19
N ILE A 128 -1.12 -17.95 -10.39
CA ILE A 128 -2.43 -17.46 -10.83
C ILE A 128 -3.19 -18.59 -11.50
N ASN A 129 -4.27 -19.06 -10.86
CA ASN A 129 -5.15 -20.11 -11.35
C ASN A 129 -5.99 -19.65 -12.53
N CYS A 130 -6.68 -18.52 -12.39
CA CYS A 130 -7.47 -17.91 -13.46
C CYS A 130 -7.81 -16.45 -13.14
N VAL A 131 -8.28 -15.73 -14.17
CA VAL A 131 -8.89 -14.42 -14.04
C VAL A 131 -10.39 -14.54 -14.32
N ILE A 132 -11.22 -14.00 -13.44
CA ILE A 132 -12.67 -14.01 -13.56
C ILE A 132 -13.16 -12.57 -13.68
N SER A 133 -14.04 -12.28 -14.63
CA SER A 133 -14.58 -10.93 -14.80
C SER A 133 -16.04 -10.93 -15.19
N ASN A 134 -16.76 -9.93 -14.69
CA ASN A 134 -18.12 -9.63 -15.09
C ASN A 134 -18.20 -8.82 -16.40
N HIS A 135 -17.08 -8.52 -17.04
CA HIS A 135 -17.01 -7.84 -18.34
C HIS A 135 -16.30 -8.70 -19.38
N ASP A 136 -16.82 -8.68 -20.60
CA ASP A 136 -16.11 -9.27 -21.72
C ASP A 136 -14.94 -8.37 -22.10
N ARG A 137 -13.81 -8.99 -22.39
CA ARG A 137 -12.62 -8.34 -22.94
C ARG A 137 -12.42 -8.92 -24.31
N LEU A 138 -12.44 -8.05 -25.32
CA LEU A 138 -12.13 -8.44 -26.69
C LEU A 138 -10.84 -9.26 -26.74
N LYS A 139 -10.79 -10.28 -27.58
CA LYS A 139 -9.62 -11.19 -27.69
C LYS A 139 -8.31 -10.43 -27.94
N ASP A 140 -8.36 -9.31 -28.67
CA ASP A 140 -7.19 -8.48 -28.97
C ASP A 140 -6.80 -7.50 -27.84
N ASN A 141 -7.53 -7.48 -26.72
CA ASN A 141 -7.15 -6.68 -25.56
C ASN A 141 -5.81 -7.17 -24.98
N HIS A 142 -4.97 -6.24 -24.55
CA HIS A 142 -3.63 -6.52 -24.01
C HIS A 142 -3.64 -7.52 -22.83
N VAL A 143 -4.65 -7.47 -21.95
CA VAL A 143 -4.84 -8.42 -20.85
C VAL A 143 -5.13 -9.82 -21.39
N ARG A 144 -6.06 -9.96 -22.34
CA ARG A 144 -6.41 -11.26 -22.93
C ARG A 144 -5.20 -11.92 -23.59
N ARG A 145 -4.45 -11.17 -24.40
CA ARG A 145 -3.21 -11.63 -25.03
C ARG A 145 -2.14 -12.02 -24.01
N PHE A 146 -2.04 -11.28 -22.91
CA PHE A 146 -1.13 -11.61 -21.82
C PHE A 146 -1.50 -12.95 -21.18
N LEU A 147 -2.77 -13.14 -20.83
CA LEU A 147 -3.26 -14.35 -20.17
C LEU A 147 -3.09 -15.57 -21.07
N GLU A 148 -3.46 -15.46 -22.35
CA GLU A 148 -3.31 -16.53 -23.35
C GLU A 148 -1.85 -16.95 -23.55
N ARG A 149 -0.92 -15.98 -23.63
CA ARG A 149 0.53 -16.27 -23.73
C ARG A 149 1.04 -17.09 -22.55
N HIS A 150 0.52 -16.84 -21.35
CA HIS A 150 0.95 -17.50 -20.12
C HIS A 150 0.07 -18.69 -19.74
N GLY A 151 -0.90 -19.07 -20.58
CA GLY A 151 -1.80 -20.20 -20.30
C GLY A 151 -2.74 -19.98 -19.11
N ILE A 152 -3.02 -18.73 -18.73
CA ILE A 152 -3.92 -18.39 -17.61
C ILE A 152 -5.35 -18.28 -18.16
N PRO A 153 -6.31 -19.11 -17.71
CA PRO A 153 -7.70 -19.04 -18.14
C PRO A 153 -8.35 -17.69 -17.77
N TYR A 154 -9.17 -17.18 -18.68
CA TYR A 154 -10.04 -16.03 -18.43
C TYR A 154 -11.51 -16.47 -18.54
N HIS A 155 -12.27 -16.25 -17.47
CA HIS A 155 -13.69 -16.58 -17.40
C HIS A 155 -14.53 -15.30 -17.42
N TYR A 156 -15.34 -15.15 -18.46
CA TYR A 156 -16.33 -14.08 -18.56
C TYR A 156 -17.65 -14.56 -17.95
N LEU A 157 -18.03 -13.99 -16.81
CA LEU A 157 -19.26 -14.29 -16.07
C LEU A 157 -20.11 -13.03 -15.93
N PRO A 158 -20.93 -12.66 -16.93
CA PRO A 158 -21.72 -11.44 -16.88
C PRO A 158 -22.71 -11.47 -15.71
N THR A 159 -22.73 -10.37 -14.97
CA THR A 159 -23.62 -10.16 -13.83
C THR A 159 -24.75 -9.20 -14.19
N SER A 160 -25.93 -9.43 -13.64
CA SER A 160 -27.10 -8.53 -13.73
C SER A 160 -27.68 -8.25 -12.35
N PRO A 161 -28.54 -7.23 -12.19
CA PRO A 161 -29.30 -7.06 -10.96
C PRO A 161 -30.09 -8.35 -10.65
N GLY A 162 -29.73 -9.04 -9.56
CA GLY A 162 -30.31 -10.33 -9.16
C GLY A 162 -29.54 -11.58 -9.60
N ASN A 163 -28.56 -11.49 -10.50
CA ASN A 163 -27.68 -12.61 -10.86
C ASN A 163 -26.21 -12.21 -10.75
N LYS A 164 -25.57 -12.65 -9.66
CA LYS A 164 -24.16 -12.37 -9.36
C LYS A 164 -23.19 -13.46 -9.83
N ARG A 165 -23.70 -14.57 -10.40
CA ARG A 165 -22.88 -15.72 -10.85
C ARG A 165 -21.97 -16.31 -9.74
N GLU A 166 -22.37 -16.16 -8.48
CA GLU A 166 -21.54 -16.55 -7.34
C GLU A 166 -21.29 -18.06 -7.28
N GLN A 167 -22.23 -18.88 -7.76
CA GLN A 167 -22.07 -20.33 -7.82
C GLN A 167 -20.98 -20.72 -8.83
N GLU A 168 -21.02 -20.16 -10.03
CA GLU A 168 -20.01 -20.40 -11.06
C GLU A 168 -18.63 -19.84 -10.65
N ILE A 169 -18.60 -18.69 -9.97
CA ILE A 169 -17.36 -18.16 -9.38
C ILE A 169 -16.82 -19.16 -8.35
N LEU A 170 -17.67 -19.67 -7.46
CA LEU A 170 -17.27 -20.58 -6.39
C LEU A 170 -16.61 -21.84 -6.95
N GLU A 171 -17.20 -22.46 -7.96
CA GLU A 171 -16.65 -23.64 -8.66
C GLU A 171 -15.24 -23.40 -9.21
N LEU A 172 -14.98 -22.20 -9.75
CA LEU A 172 -13.67 -21.84 -10.31
C LEU A 172 -12.62 -21.53 -9.24
N VAL A 173 -13.04 -21.08 -8.05
CA VAL A 173 -12.11 -20.64 -6.99
C VAL A 173 -11.89 -21.67 -5.89
N GLN A 174 -12.71 -22.73 -5.76
CA GLN A 174 -12.60 -23.71 -4.67
C GLN A 174 -11.19 -24.26 -4.43
N GLY A 175 -10.45 -24.52 -5.51
CA GLY A 175 -9.07 -25.03 -5.49
C GLY A 175 -7.97 -23.98 -5.25
N THR A 176 -8.31 -22.74 -4.89
CA THR A 176 -7.36 -21.66 -4.60
C THR A 176 -7.17 -21.48 -3.09
N ASP A 177 -6.05 -20.89 -2.67
CA ASP A 177 -5.76 -20.60 -1.27
C ASP A 177 -6.42 -19.29 -0.80
N PHE A 178 -6.52 -18.29 -1.68
CA PHE A 178 -7.26 -17.05 -1.46
C PHE A 178 -7.65 -16.40 -2.79
N VAL A 179 -8.61 -15.49 -2.75
CA VAL A 179 -9.06 -14.70 -3.90
C VAL A 179 -8.62 -13.25 -3.78
N VAL A 180 -8.27 -12.64 -4.91
CA VAL A 180 -7.95 -11.20 -5.00
C VAL A 180 -9.04 -10.48 -5.80
N LEU A 181 -9.63 -9.44 -5.21
CA LEU A 181 -10.53 -8.52 -5.90
C LEU A 181 -9.74 -7.33 -6.44
N ALA A 182 -9.24 -7.43 -7.66
CA ALA A 182 -8.53 -6.35 -8.34
C ALA A 182 -9.55 -5.36 -8.95
N ARG A 183 -10.12 -4.49 -8.10
CA ARG A 183 -11.21 -3.55 -8.47
C ARG A 183 -12.43 -4.29 -9.05
N TYR A 184 -12.81 -5.40 -8.41
CA TYR A 184 -14.08 -6.07 -8.70
C TYR A 184 -15.25 -5.30 -8.07
N MET A 185 -16.22 -4.89 -8.89
CA MET A 185 -17.25 -3.91 -8.50
C MET A 185 -18.55 -4.55 -8.01
N GLN A 186 -18.63 -5.89 -7.96
CA GLN A 186 -19.81 -6.58 -7.46
C GLN A 186 -19.61 -7.00 -6.00
N ILE A 187 -20.62 -6.78 -5.19
CA ILE A 187 -20.63 -7.19 -3.78
C ILE A 187 -20.82 -8.70 -3.71
N LEU A 188 -19.89 -9.42 -3.08
CA LEU A 188 -20.01 -10.85 -2.78
C LEU A 188 -20.97 -11.06 -1.60
N SER A 189 -21.89 -12.02 -1.72
CA SER A 189 -22.85 -12.34 -0.67
C SER A 189 -22.21 -13.05 0.52
N GLU A 190 -22.84 -12.95 1.69
CA GLU A 190 -22.45 -13.72 2.87
C GLU A 190 -22.46 -15.23 2.61
N GLY A 191 -23.40 -15.72 1.79
CA GLY A 191 -23.47 -17.12 1.36
C GLY A 191 -22.22 -17.55 0.60
N PHE A 192 -21.76 -16.71 -0.34
CA PHE A 192 -20.51 -16.96 -1.07
C PHE A 192 -19.30 -16.99 -0.13
N LEU A 193 -19.18 -16.00 0.76
CA LEU A 193 -18.05 -15.92 1.71
C LEU A 193 -17.99 -17.16 2.61
N LYS A 194 -19.13 -17.62 3.13
CA LYS A 194 -19.22 -18.84 3.94
C LYS A 194 -18.88 -20.10 3.13
N ALA A 195 -19.38 -20.20 1.91
CA ALA A 195 -19.15 -21.37 1.06
C ALA A 195 -17.70 -21.47 0.56
N TYR A 196 -17.05 -20.34 0.28
CA TYR A 196 -15.63 -20.32 -0.09
C TYR A 196 -14.73 -20.62 1.11
N GLY A 197 -15.05 -20.08 2.28
CA GLY A 197 -14.41 -20.43 3.55
C GLY A 197 -12.92 -20.07 3.67
N LYS A 198 -12.41 -19.24 2.77
CA LYS A 198 -11.00 -18.81 2.70
C LYS A 198 -10.92 -17.29 2.57
N ASP A 199 -9.73 -16.76 2.80
CA ASP A 199 -9.49 -15.32 2.80
C ASP A 199 -9.69 -14.72 1.40
N ILE A 200 -10.21 -13.49 1.36
CA ILE A 200 -10.37 -12.70 0.13
C ILE A 200 -9.78 -11.33 0.39
N ILE A 201 -8.86 -10.88 -0.47
CA ILE A 201 -8.19 -9.58 -0.37
C ILE A 201 -8.81 -8.63 -1.39
N ASN A 202 -9.28 -7.47 -0.93
CA ASN A 202 -9.84 -6.42 -1.78
C ASN A 202 -8.95 -5.18 -1.82
N ILE A 203 -9.05 -4.39 -2.89
CA ILE A 203 -8.52 -3.03 -2.98
C ILE A 203 -9.65 -2.01 -3.05
N HIS A 204 -9.74 -1.17 -2.02
CA HIS A 204 -10.62 -0.02 -1.98
C HIS A 204 -9.86 1.26 -2.38
N HIS A 205 -10.48 2.08 -3.21
CA HIS A 205 -9.89 3.23 -3.89
C HIS A 205 -10.08 4.52 -3.09
N GLY A 206 -9.63 4.48 -1.84
CA GLY A 206 -9.76 5.56 -0.89
C GLY A 206 -9.19 5.14 0.45
N LEU A 207 -8.98 6.13 1.33
CA LEU A 207 -8.88 5.84 2.75
C LEU A 207 -10.29 5.55 3.26
N LEU A 208 -10.56 4.29 3.60
CA LEU A 208 -11.78 3.92 4.30
C LEU A 208 -11.92 4.81 5.56
N PRO A 209 -13.07 5.47 5.79
CA PRO A 209 -14.38 5.32 5.13
C PRO A 209 -14.81 6.48 4.19
N SER A 210 -13.88 7.18 3.52
CA SER A 210 -14.18 8.40 2.75
C SER A 210 -14.65 8.16 1.29
N PHE A 211 -15.62 8.97 0.82
CA PHE A 211 -16.17 9.03 -0.56
C PHE A 211 -16.95 7.79 -1.06
N LYS A 212 -18.19 7.62 -0.57
CA LYS A 212 -19.15 6.60 -1.04
C LYS A 212 -19.78 6.99 -2.39
N GLY A 213 -20.17 5.99 -3.20
CA GLY A 213 -20.95 6.19 -4.43
C GLY A 213 -20.12 6.30 -5.72
N GLY A 214 -20.73 6.82 -6.79
CA GLY A 214 -20.13 6.85 -8.13
C GLY A 214 -19.04 7.92 -8.33
N ASN A 215 -18.03 7.61 -9.15
CA ASN A 215 -16.90 8.49 -9.48
C ASN A 215 -16.14 9.13 -8.30
N PRO A 216 -15.66 8.34 -7.33
CA PRO A 216 -15.02 8.81 -6.10
C PRO A 216 -13.78 9.66 -6.36
N SER A 217 -12.96 9.34 -7.37
CA SER A 217 -11.82 10.19 -7.74
C SER A 217 -12.25 11.59 -8.17
N ARG A 218 -13.37 11.71 -8.90
CA ARG A 218 -13.92 13.02 -9.30
C ARG A 218 -14.53 13.75 -8.10
N GLN A 219 -15.19 13.03 -7.19
CA GLN A 219 -15.69 13.62 -5.95
C GLN A 219 -14.55 14.18 -5.10
N ALA A 220 -13.49 13.41 -4.88
CA ALA A 220 -12.33 13.82 -4.12
C ALA A 220 -11.59 14.99 -4.80
N PHE A 221 -11.47 14.97 -6.12
CA PHE A 221 -10.92 16.08 -6.91
C PHE A 221 -11.75 17.37 -6.73
N ASN A 222 -13.07 17.29 -6.91
CA ASN A 222 -13.97 18.43 -6.77
C ASN A 222 -14.02 18.96 -5.32
N ALA A 223 -13.90 18.07 -4.34
CA ALA A 223 -13.79 18.45 -2.92
C ALA A 223 -12.46 19.12 -2.57
N GLY A 224 -11.49 19.12 -3.50
CA GLY A 224 -10.21 19.79 -3.32
C GLY A 224 -9.34 19.17 -2.22
N VAL A 225 -9.46 17.85 -2.01
CA VAL A 225 -8.66 17.12 -1.01
C VAL A 225 -7.17 17.35 -1.25
N LYS A 226 -6.38 17.26 -0.17
CA LYS A 226 -4.90 17.41 -0.22
C LYS A 226 -4.16 16.08 -0.12
N LEU A 227 -4.89 15.02 0.22
CA LEU A 227 -4.42 13.65 0.31
C LEU A 227 -5.46 12.76 -0.34
N ILE A 228 -4.97 11.78 -1.08
CA ILE A 228 -5.72 10.61 -1.54
C ILE A 228 -5.09 9.37 -0.93
N GLY A 229 -5.81 8.26 -0.95
CA GLY A 229 -5.26 6.99 -0.49
C GLY A 229 -5.92 5.79 -1.11
N ALA A 230 -5.42 4.63 -0.74
CA ALA A 230 -5.96 3.33 -1.09
C ALA A 230 -5.84 2.41 0.13
N THR A 231 -6.80 1.51 0.28
CA THR A 231 -6.82 0.55 1.39
C THR A 231 -7.02 -0.86 0.84
N SER A 232 -6.07 -1.74 1.12
CA SER A 232 -6.25 -3.17 0.95
C SER A 232 -6.69 -3.81 2.26
N HIS A 233 -7.70 -4.67 2.19
CA HIS A 233 -8.32 -5.27 3.37
C HIS A 233 -8.88 -6.65 3.06
N PHE A 234 -9.09 -7.46 4.10
CA PHE A 234 -9.84 -8.71 3.97
C PHE A 234 -11.33 -8.41 3.76
N VAL A 235 -12.02 -9.22 2.96
CA VAL A 235 -13.46 -9.08 2.75
C VAL A 235 -14.22 -9.77 3.87
N THR A 236 -15.19 -9.05 4.43
CA THR A 236 -16.14 -9.54 5.44
C THR A 236 -17.58 -9.38 4.94
N PRO A 237 -18.59 -10.01 5.60
CA PRO A 237 -19.99 -9.79 5.25
C PRO A 237 -20.42 -8.31 5.33
N GLU A 238 -19.84 -7.56 6.26
CA GLU A 238 -19.99 -6.10 6.33
C GLU A 238 -19.12 -5.44 5.24
N LEU A 239 -19.76 -4.69 4.34
CA LEU A 239 -19.13 -4.06 3.18
C LEU A 239 -18.03 -3.08 3.60
N ASP A 240 -16.84 -3.22 3.03
CA ASP A 240 -15.67 -2.36 3.26
C ASP A 240 -15.30 -2.19 4.75
N ALA A 241 -15.64 -3.16 5.60
CA ALA A 241 -15.41 -3.11 7.06
C ALA A 241 -14.46 -4.20 7.57
N GLY A 242 -13.88 -4.98 6.66
CA GLY A 242 -12.99 -6.06 7.03
C GLY A 242 -11.60 -5.57 7.45
N PRO A 243 -10.81 -6.43 8.12
CA PRO A 243 -9.53 -6.03 8.65
C PRO A 243 -8.55 -5.51 7.59
N ILE A 244 -7.92 -4.37 7.88
CA ILE A 244 -7.01 -3.67 6.97
C ILE A 244 -5.66 -4.39 6.92
N ILE A 245 -5.16 -4.63 5.70
CA ILE A 245 -3.85 -5.26 5.45
C ILE A 245 -2.80 -4.19 5.17
N GLU A 246 -3.15 -3.20 4.33
CA GLU A 246 -2.23 -2.16 3.89
C GLU A 246 -3.00 -0.87 3.57
N GLN A 247 -2.40 0.29 3.86
CA GLN A 247 -2.94 1.59 3.48
C GLN A 247 -1.84 2.52 2.98
N MET A 248 -2.08 3.13 1.82
CA MET A 248 -1.14 4.08 1.24
C MET A 248 -1.81 5.43 1.03
N VAL A 249 -1.01 6.50 1.13
CA VAL A 249 -1.45 7.88 0.92
C VAL A 249 -0.51 8.62 -0.02
N GLU A 250 -1.06 9.52 -0.83
CA GLU A 250 -0.29 10.42 -1.69
C GLU A 250 -0.84 11.85 -1.59
N ARG A 251 0.06 12.83 -1.66
CA ARG A 251 -0.32 14.25 -1.73
C ARG A 251 -0.81 14.62 -3.11
N VAL A 252 -1.92 15.36 -3.12
CA VAL A 252 -2.49 16.02 -4.29
C VAL A 252 -2.61 17.51 -4.04
N SER A 253 -2.56 18.29 -5.10
CA SER A 253 -2.56 19.75 -5.05
C SER A 253 -3.57 20.35 -6.01
N HIS A 254 -3.82 21.65 -5.88
CA HIS A 254 -4.67 22.39 -6.83
C HIS A 254 -4.06 22.48 -8.25
N ARG A 255 -2.78 22.10 -8.42
CA ARG A 255 -2.11 22.03 -9.72
C ARG A 255 -2.41 20.73 -10.45
N ASP A 256 -2.94 19.72 -9.76
CA ASP A 256 -3.35 18.47 -10.39
C ASP A 256 -4.56 18.72 -11.28
N THR A 257 -4.57 18.14 -12.48
CA THR A 257 -5.77 18.02 -13.30
C THR A 257 -6.56 16.79 -12.86
N LEU A 258 -7.82 16.64 -13.29
CA LEU A 258 -8.56 15.40 -13.02
C LEU A 258 -7.78 14.17 -13.52
N GLN A 259 -7.14 14.29 -14.68
CA GLN A 259 -6.38 13.20 -15.27
C GLN A 259 -5.16 12.83 -14.41
N SER A 260 -4.35 13.80 -13.99
CA SER A 260 -3.19 13.51 -13.12
C SER A 260 -3.62 12.95 -11.76
N PHE A 261 -4.75 13.43 -11.23
CA PHE A 261 -5.35 12.93 -10.00
C PHE A 261 -5.75 11.45 -10.12
N VAL A 262 -6.44 11.07 -11.20
CA VAL A 262 -6.85 9.68 -11.45
C VAL A 262 -5.62 8.78 -11.59
N VAL A 263 -4.59 9.20 -12.32
CA VAL A 263 -3.34 8.43 -12.45
C VAL A 263 -2.67 8.19 -11.10
N LYS A 264 -2.58 9.21 -10.24
CA LYS A 264 -2.05 9.07 -8.87
C LYS A 264 -2.88 8.09 -8.04
N SER A 265 -4.21 8.21 -8.09
CA SER A 265 -5.13 7.28 -7.42
C SER A 265 -4.92 5.83 -7.87
N GLU A 266 -4.88 5.59 -9.18
CA GLU A 266 -4.65 4.25 -9.72
C GLU A 266 -3.27 3.70 -9.36
N ASN A 267 -2.24 4.54 -9.31
CA ASN A 267 -0.89 4.12 -8.91
C ASN A 267 -0.82 3.73 -7.43
N LEU A 268 -1.50 4.47 -6.56
CA LEU A 268 -1.62 4.10 -5.15
C LEU A 268 -2.30 2.74 -4.98
N GLU A 269 -3.38 2.49 -5.70
CA GLU A 269 -4.11 1.23 -5.61
C GLU A 269 -3.29 0.02 -6.06
N LYS A 270 -2.54 0.17 -7.16
CA LYS A 270 -1.60 -0.86 -7.66
C LYS A 270 -0.58 -1.22 -6.57
N GLN A 271 0.07 -0.21 -6.01
CA GLN A 271 1.11 -0.39 -5.00
C GLN A 271 0.56 -1.01 -3.72
N CYS A 272 -0.58 -0.50 -3.24
CA CYS A 272 -1.24 -0.97 -2.03
C CYS A 272 -1.67 -2.44 -2.15
N LEU A 273 -2.30 -2.81 -3.28
CA LEU A 273 -2.71 -4.20 -3.50
C LEU A 273 -1.51 -5.15 -3.62
N ALA A 274 -0.45 -4.74 -4.33
CA ALA A 274 0.74 -5.56 -4.49
C ALA A 274 1.44 -5.82 -3.13
N GLU A 275 1.57 -4.79 -2.29
CA GLU A 275 2.20 -4.94 -0.98
C GLU A 275 1.33 -5.76 -0.01
N ALA A 276 0.01 -5.62 -0.09
CA ALA A 276 -0.92 -6.44 0.69
C ALA A 276 -0.81 -7.94 0.35
N ILE A 277 -0.80 -8.29 -0.95
CA ILE A 277 -0.63 -9.68 -1.39
C ILE A 277 0.71 -10.24 -0.93
N LYS A 278 1.78 -9.46 -1.10
CA LYS A 278 3.13 -9.87 -0.71
C LYS A 278 3.23 -10.11 0.80
N SER A 279 2.77 -9.15 1.60
CA SER A 279 2.76 -9.24 3.07
C SER A 279 1.95 -10.43 3.55
N TYR A 280 0.80 -10.71 2.93
CA TYR A 280 0.00 -11.88 3.25
C TYR A 280 0.72 -13.20 2.91
N CYS A 281 1.36 -13.28 1.74
CA CYS A 281 2.08 -14.48 1.30
C CYS A 281 3.34 -14.75 2.13
N GLU A 282 3.97 -13.71 2.65
CA GLU A 282 5.13 -13.77 3.54
C GLU A 282 4.73 -13.96 5.03
N LEU A 283 3.45 -14.22 5.32
CA LEU A 283 2.88 -14.33 6.68
C LEU A 283 3.15 -13.11 7.59
N ARG A 284 3.41 -11.94 7.00
CA ARG A 284 3.60 -10.68 7.75
C ARG A 284 2.30 -10.05 8.22
N VAL A 285 1.18 -10.45 7.65
CA VAL A 285 -0.15 -10.00 8.07
C VAL A 285 -1.06 -11.19 8.26
N LEU A 286 -1.71 -11.26 9.42
CA LEU A 286 -2.75 -12.24 9.69
C LEU A 286 -4.00 -11.55 10.24
N PRO A 287 -5.21 -12.00 9.88
CA PRO A 287 -6.45 -11.48 10.44
C PRO A 287 -6.54 -11.85 11.93
N TYR A 288 -6.68 -10.85 12.81
CA TYR A 288 -6.77 -10.99 14.26
C TYR A 288 -8.09 -10.38 14.75
N GLU A 289 -8.89 -11.13 15.52
CA GLU A 289 -10.27 -10.76 15.85
C GLU A 289 -11.13 -10.48 14.59
N LEU A 290 -12.39 -10.05 14.77
CA LEU A 290 -13.30 -9.81 13.65
C LEU A 290 -12.95 -8.59 12.78
N LYS A 291 -12.13 -7.65 13.28
CA LYS A 291 -11.89 -6.34 12.64
C LYS A 291 -10.43 -5.88 12.57
N LYS A 292 -9.47 -6.66 13.08
CA LYS A 292 -8.06 -6.22 13.15
C LYS A 292 -7.13 -7.17 12.41
N THR A 293 -5.92 -6.71 12.18
CA THR A 293 -4.82 -7.52 11.66
C THR A 293 -3.65 -7.44 12.64
N ALA A 294 -2.94 -8.55 12.78
CA ALA A 294 -1.62 -8.55 13.38
C ALA A 294 -0.60 -8.37 12.25
N GLN A 295 0.17 -7.27 12.29
CA GLN A 295 1.24 -7.00 11.35
C GLN A 295 2.58 -7.27 12.03
N PHE A 296 3.41 -8.10 11.41
CA PHE A 296 4.73 -8.47 11.87
C PHE A 296 5.77 -7.70 11.06
N GLU A 297 6.44 -6.73 11.70
CA GLU A 297 7.55 -6.02 11.08
C GLU A 297 8.78 -6.92 11.04
N VAL A 298 9.28 -7.22 9.84
CA VAL A 298 10.58 -7.85 9.67
C VAL A 298 11.61 -6.74 9.54
N GLY A 299 12.57 -6.67 10.47
CA GLY A 299 13.75 -5.81 10.29
C GLY A 299 14.47 -6.12 8.96
N PRO A 300 15.26 -5.19 8.41
CA PRO A 300 15.90 -5.40 7.11
C PRO A 300 16.65 -6.73 7.11
N ALA A 301 16.34 -7.61 6.16
CA ALA A 301 16.96 -8.92 6.00
C ALA A 301 18.48 -8.76 5.98
N ARG A 302 19.13 -8.99 7.12
CA ARG A 302 20.58 -9.08 7.18
C ARG A 302 20.89 -10.43 6.55
N SER A 303 21.36 -10.41 5.32
CA SER A 303 22.05 -11.55 4.74
C SER A 303 23.25 -11.84 5.63
N ILE A 304 23.10 -12.81 6.53
CA ILE A 304 24.21 -13.32 7.31
C ILE A 304 25.08 -14.08 6.31
N LYS A 305 26.09 -13.41 5.75
CA LYS A 305 27.24 -14.10 5.20
C LYS A 305 27.91 -14.78 6.38
N VAL A 306 27.64 -16.07 6.59
CA VAL A 306 28.45 -16.91 7.47
C VAL A 306 29.83 -16.98 6.83
N GLY A 307 30.72 -16.08 7.24
CA GLY A 307 32.10 -16.05 6.80
C GLY A 307 32.77 -17.36 7.19
N GLY A 308 33.18 -18.14 6.20
CA GLY A 308 34.11 -19.23 6.41
C GLY A 308 35.39 -18.68 7.02
N VAL A 309 35.89 -19.35 8.04
CA VAL A 309 37.20 -19.09 8.63
C VAL A 309 38.24 -19.48 7.57
N GLU A 310 38.69 -18.51 6.77
CA GLU A 310 39.91 -18.65 5.98
C GLU A 310 40.97 -17.72 6.59
N GLY A 311 42.13 -18.33 6.86
CA GLY A 311 43.16 -17.80 7.73
C GLY A 311 43.74 -16.44 7.32
N GLU A 312 44.26 -15.78 8.35
CA GLU A 312 45.04 -14.55 8.29
C GLU A 312 46.05 -14.58 7.14
N LYS A 313 45.88 -13.66 6.19
CA LYS A 313 46.97 -13.17 5.37
C LYS A 313 47.00 -11.66 5.47
N GLU A 314 48.12 -11.16 5.96
CA GLU A 314 48.45 -9.76 6.21
C GLU A 314 48.06 -8.85 5.04
N ALA A 315 47.27 -7.82 5.33
CA ALA A 315 46.99 -6.74 4.39
C ALA A 315 48.14 -5.75 4.37
N ARG A 316 48.76 -5.56 3.20
CA ARG A 316 49.65 -4.42 2.92
C ARG A 316 48.84 -3.11 2.88
N PRO A 317 49.35 -2.01 3.46
CA PRO A 317 48.64 -0.74 3.49
C PRO A 317 48.68 -0.03 2.13
N GLN A 318 47.53 0.44 1.65
CA GLN A 318 47.43 1.37 0.52
C GLN A 318 47.46 2.81 1.03
N LEU A 319 48.27 3.64 0.35
CA LEU A 319 48.52 5.06 0.65
C LEU A 319 47.28 5.93 0.38
N ILE A 320 46.88 6.71 1.39
CA ILE A 320 45.81 7.72 1.28
C ILE A 320 46.41 9.04 0.80
N ASN A 321 45.77 9.65 -0.20
CA ASN A 321 46.20 10.88 -0.87
C ASN A 321 45.92 12.14 0.01
N PRO A 322 46.90 13.03 0.28
CA PRO A 322 46.77 14.11 1.28
C PRO A 322 45.86 15.31 0.92
N ARG A 323 45.18 15.31 -0.24
CA ARG A 323 44.45 16.50 -0.73
C ARG A 323 43.04 16.71 -0.17
N ASN A 324 42.44 15.73 0.51
CA ASN A 324 41.05 15.81 0.99
C ASN A 324 40.88 16.22 2.46
N GLN A 325 41.95 16.54 3.19
CA GLN A 325 41.86 16.88 4.62
C GLN A 325 41.41 18.33 4.85
N LYS A 326 41.81 19.29 4.00
CA LYS A 326 41.46 20.71 4.19
C LYS A 326 39.99 21.04 3.88
N GLU A 327 39.36 20.31 2.97
CA GLU A 327 37.94 20.52 2.63
C GLU A 327 37.01 19.92 3.70
N GLN A 328 37.38 18.78 4.30
CA GLN A 328 36.61 18.15 5.38
C GLN A 328 36.71 18.91 6.71
N GLU A 329 37.80 19.65 6.94
CA GLU A 329 37.99 20.44 8.16
C GLU A 329 37.20 21.75 8.11
N GLN A 330 37.11 22.40 6.93
CA GLN A 330 36.28 23.60 6.74
C GLN A 330 34.76 23.31 6.82
N GLU A 331 34.31 22.11 6.42
CA GLU A 331 32.90 21.72 6.55
C GLU A 331 32.52 21.40 8.01
N ARG A 332 33.45 20.85 8.79
CA ARG A 332 33.26 20.60 10.23
C ARG A 332 33.23 21.89 11.06
N GLU A 333 33.91 22.94 10.61
CA GLU A 333 33.96 24.22 11.32
C GLU A 333 32.72 25.09 11.05
N ARG A 334 32.10 24.97 9.85
CA ARG A 334 30.79 25.58 9.56
C ARG A 334 29.63 25.02 10.40
N LEU A 335 29.74 23.77 10.85
CA LEU A 335 28.75 23.12 11.72
C LEU A 335 28.92 23.46 13.22
N ARG A 336 29.98 24.18 13.62
CA ARG A 336 30.25 24.54 15.03
C ARG A 336 29.86 25.97 15.40
N ILE A 337 29.57 26.84 14.44
CA ILE A 337 29.19 28.24 14.66
C ILE A 337 27.73 28.44 14.24
N GLY A 338 26.82 27.83 15.00
CA GLY A 338 25.38 27.99 14.84
C GLY A 338 24.71 27.71 16.18
N GLY A 339 24.38 28.78 16.89
CA GLY A 339 23.86 28.75 18.26
C GLY A 339 22.62 27.88 18.44
N ARG A 340 22.48 27.36 19.65
CA ARG A 340 21.39 26.52 20.17
C ARG A 340 20.00 27.07 19.79
N GLY A 341 19.44 26.59 18.69
CA GLY A 341 18.01 26.55 18.44
C GLY A 341 17.53 25.13 18.71
N SER A 342 16.65 24.97 19.70
CA SER A 342 15.95 23.71 19.96
C SER A 342 15.40 23.13 18.66
N ALA A 343 15.91 21.99 18.22
CA ALA A 343 15.24 21.16 17.23
C ALA A 343 13.89 20.76 17.83
N ALA A 344 12.83 21.48 17.47
CA ALA A 344 11.48 21.20 17.91
C ALA A 344 11.14 19.77 17.46
N ALA A 345 10.89 18.89 18.44
CA ALA A 345 10.40 17.55 18.20
C ALA A 345 9.16 17.62 17.30
N MET A 346 9.27 17.09 16.08
CA MET A 346 8.11 16.98 15.19
C MET A 346 7.08 16.05 15.85
N SER A 347 5.89 16.58 16.12
CA SER A 347 4.78 15.80 16.66
C SER A 347 4.46 14.64 15.72
N THR A 348 4.58 13.41 16.20
CA THR A 348 4.13 12.20 15.52
C THR A 348 2.62 12.26 15.29
N MET A 349 2.17 11.83 14.10
CA MET A 349 0.74 11.73 13.81
C MET A 349 0.13 10.65 14.72
N LYS A 350 -0.94 10.98 15.45
CA LYS A 350 -1.63 10.05 16.34
C LYS A 350 -2.87 9.46 15.66
N PHE A 351 -3.13 8.17 15.88
CA PHE A 351 -4.25 7.44 15.29
C PHE A 351 -5.17 6.88 16.39
N CYS A 352 -6.47 6.83 16.10
CA CYS A 352 -7.48 6.29 17.00
C CYS A 352 -7.30 4.77 17.16
N ARG A 353 -7.29 4.27 18.39
CA ARG A 353 -7.08 2.83 18.66
C ARG A 353 -8.25 1.94 18.23
N GLU A 354 -9.44 2.52 18.06
CA GLU A 354 -10.66 1.79 17.67
C GLU A 354 -10.88 1.73 16.16
N CYS A 355 -10.61 2.81 15.43
CA CYS A 355 -10.92 2.89 14.00
C CYS A 355 -9.73 3.31 13.12
N ASN A 356 -8.54 3.43 13.71
CA ASN A 356 -7.28 3.78 13.05
C ASN A 356 -7.31 5.08 12.22
N ASN A 357 -8.29 5.97 12.46
CA ASN A 357 -8.34 7.29 11.85
C ASN A 357 -7.35 8.25 12.53
N ILE A 358 -6.81 9.20 11.77
CA ILE A 358 -5.97 10.27 12.31
C ILE A 358 -6.77 11.05 13.37
N LEU A 359 -6.21 11.18 14.57
CA LEU A 359 -6.78 11.99 15.63
C LEU A 359 -6.54 13.48 15.35
N TYR A 360 -7.57 14.28 15.55
CA TYR A 360 -7.51 15.71 15.34
C TYR A 360 -7.38 16.44 16.68
N PRO A 361 -6.57 17.50 16.75
CA PRO A 361 -6.53 18.35 17.94
C PRO A 361 -7.89 19.02 18.17
N LYS A 362 -8.35 18.96 19.42
CA LYS A 362 -9.60 19.53 19.90
C LYS A 362 -9.33 20.23 21.24
N GLU A 363 -9.72 21.49 21.33
CA GLU A 363 -9.61 22.29 22.55
C GLU A 363 -10.75 21.95 23.53
N GLU A 364 -10.42 21.74 24.81
CA GLU A 364 -11.37 21.73 25.92
C GLU A 364 -11.18 23.01 26.76
N LYS A 365 -12.02 24.01 26.50
CA LYS A 365 -11.87 25.38 27.01
C LYS A 365 -11.95 25.47 28.54
N ASP A 366 -12.87 24.73 29.15
CA ASP A 366 -13.13 24.79 30.59
C ASP A 366 -11.93 24.29 31.42
N ARG A 367 -11.24 23.28 30.91
CA ARG A 367 -10.07 22.68 31.58
C ARG A 367 -8.73 23.17 31.00
N ARG A 368 -8.76 24.01 29.96
CA ARG A 368 -7.59 24.50 29.21
C ARG A 368 -6.67 23.36 28.74
N LEU A 369 -7.28 22.28 28.24
CA LEU A 369 -6.57 21.10 27.74
C LEU A 369 -6.66 21.01 26.22
N LEU A 370 -5.58 20.54 25.59
CA LEU A 370 -5.57 20.12 24.20
C LEU A 370 -5.75 18.59 24.17
N LEU A 371 -6.83 18.15 23.52
CA LEU A 371 -7.19 16.75 23.39
C LEU A 371 -7.00 16.28 21.95
N PHE A 372 -6.72 15.00 21.75
CA PHE A 372 -6.77 14.36 20.44
C PHE A 372 -8.08 13.57 20.31
N ALA A 373 -8.89 13.90 19.31
CA ALA A 373 -10.23 13.33 19.14
C ALA A 373 -10.42 12.72 17.74
N CYS A 374 -11.08 11.57 17.70
CA CYS A 374 -11.53 10.95 16.46
C CYS A 374 -12.83 11.62 15.98
N ARG A 375 -12.92 11.91 14.68
CA ARG A 375 -14.13 12.51 14.06
C ARG A 375 -15.18 11.48 13.64
N ASN A 376 -14.84 10.19 13.68
CA ASN A 376 -15.56 9.15 12.97
C ASN A 376 -16.16 8.07 13.89
N CYS A 377 -15.90 8.12 15.20
CA CYS A 377 -16.52 7.26 16.19
C CYS A 377 -17.39 8.11 17.11
N GLU A 378 -18.68 7.78 17.22
CA GLU A 378 -19.59 8.40 18.20
C GLU A 378 -19.55 7.72 19.57
N HIS A 379 -18.78 6.65 19.72
CA HIS A 379 -18.70 5.91 20.97
C HIS A 379 -17.73 6.55 21.97
N GLN A 380 -18.32 7.09 23.03
CA GLN A 380 -17.74 7.50 24.31
C GLN A 380 -16.77 8.70 24.33
N LYS A 381 -17.39 9.85 24.62
CA LYS A 381 -16.83 11.13 25.09
C LYS A 381 -15.87 11.07 26.31
N GLN A 382 -15.36 9.94 26.77
CA GLN A 382 -14.55 9.90 28.01
C GLN A 382 -13.32 8.96 28.05
N GLN A 383 -13.13 7.98 27.14
CA GLN A 383 -12.05 6.98 27.30
C GLN A 383 -10.91 6.98 26.27
N GLN A 384 -10.97 7.80 25.21
CA GLN A 384 -9.85 7.96 24.25
C GLN A 384 -9.43 9.42 24.07
N GLN A 385 -9.61 10.25 25.09
CA GLN A 385 -9.03 11.59 25.13
C GLN A 385 -7.61 11.49 25.66
N GLU A 386 -6.65 11.28 24.77
CA GLU A 386 -5.25 11.47 25.14
C GLU A 386 -5.01 12.97 25.32
N VAL A 387 -4.69 13.37 26.54
CA VAL A 387 -4.24 14.73 26.85
C VAL A 387 -2.89 14.93 26.19
N SER A 388 -2.77 15.97 25.36
CA SER A 388 -1.51 16.32 24.75
C SER A 388 -0.50 16.79 25.81
N GLU A 389 0.74 16.28 25.73
CA GLU A 389 1.86 16.75 26.57
C GLU A 389 2.22 18.22 26.28
N SER A 390 1.86 18.72 25.09
CA SER A 390 2.03 20.12 24.68
C SER A 390 0.68 20.79 24.46
N LYS A 391 0.54 22.05 24.89
CA LYS A 391 -0.62 22.90 24.62
C LYS A 391 -0.59 23.54 23.23
N CYS A 392 0.48 23.30 22.46
CA CYS A 392 0.68 23.90 21.15
C CYS A 392 0.42 22.89 20.03
N VAL A 393 -0.33 23.31 19.01
CA VAL A 393 -0.44 22.60 17.74
C VAL A 393 0.44 23.28 16.71
N TYR A 394 1.22 22.49 15.96
CA TYR A 394 2.00 23.03 14.86
C TYR A 394 1.07 23.30 13.67
N ARG A 395 0.89 24.57 13.34
CA ARG A 395 0.26 24.99 12.10
C ARG A 395 1.36 25.18 11.06
N ASN A 396 1.38 24.33 10.04
CA ASN A 396 2.23 24.59 8.88
C ASN A 396 1.58 25.70 8.05
N GLU A 397 1.96 26.95 8.30
CA GLU A 397 1.61 28.06 7.44
C GLU A 397 2.64 28.12 6.31
N VAL A 398 2.22 27.64 5.14
CA VAL A 398 2.99 27.84 3.91
C VAL A 398 2.91 29.32 3.56
N ALA A 399 3.95 30.07 3.91
CA ALA A 399 4.11 31.44 3.47
C ALA A 399 4.24 31.44 1.94
N HIS A 400 3.17 31.82 1.24
CA HIS A 400 3.29 32.18 -0.16
C HIS A 400 4.10 33.48 -0.23
N ALA A 401 5.39 33.37 -0.53
CA ALA A 401 6.11 34.51 -1.06
C ALA A 401 5.40 34.90 -2.37
N ALA A 402 4.63 35.99 -2.33
CA ALA A 402 3.95 36.57 -3.48
C ALA A 402 4.98 37.20 -4.43
N GLY A 403 5.85 36.37 -4.98
CA GLY A 403 6.87 36.72 -5.98
C GLY A 403 6.56 36.16 -7.37
N GLU A 404 5.41 35.50 -7.56
CA GLU A 404 4.99 35.08 -8.89
C GLU A 404 4.15 36.20 -9.52
N ARG A 405 4.68 36.77 -10.62
CA ARG A 405 3.90 37.59 -11.57
C ARG A 405 2.58 36.86 -11.83
N THR A 406 1.45 37.56 -11.70
CA THR A 406 0.17 37.09 -12.23
C THR A 406 0.40 36.87 -13.72
N GLN A 407 0.71 35.62 -14.10
CA GLN A 407 0.97 35.28 -15.49
C GLN A 407 -0.29 35.67 -16.27
N VAL A 408 -0.09 36.56 -17.21
CA VAL A 408 -1.08 36.96 -18.20
C VAL A 408 -1.40 35.68 -18.99
N LEU A 409 -2.47 34.99 -18.62
CA LEU A 409 -3.06 33.96 -19.47
C LEU A 409 -3.52 34.69 -20.74
N GLN A 410 -2.76 34.55 -21.84
CA GLN A 410 -3.12 35.15 -23.13
C GLN A 410 -4.41 34.54 -23.71
N ASP A 411 -4.78 33.36 -23.22
CA ASP A 411 -5.83 32.52 -23.82
C ASP A 411 -7.16 32.51 -23.04
N VAL A 412 -7.35 33.44 -22.08
CA VAL A 412 -8.61 33.58 -21.30
C VAL A 412 -9.84 33.68 -22.20
N ALA A 413 -9.72 34.34 -23.37
CA ALA A 413 -10.80 34.47 -24.34
C ALA A 413 -11.21 33.15 -25.01
N SER A 414 -10.34 32.13 -24.99
CA SER A 414 -10.58 30.81 -25.59
C SER A 414 -11.09 29.77 -24.60
N ASP A 415 -11.07 30.08 -23.30
CA ASP A 415 -11.52 29.17 -22.25
C ASP A 415 -13.06 29.00 -22.31
N PRO A 416 -13.57 27.79 -22.59
CA PRO A 416 -15.01 27.54 -22.68
C PRO A 416 -15.69 27.50 -21.29
N THR A 417 -14.92 27.53 -20.20
CA THR A 417 -15.44 27.45 -18.83
C THR A 417 -15.71 28.82 -18.21
N LEU A 418 -15.27 29.90 -18.85
CA LEU A 418 -15.49 31.26 -18.37
C LEU A 418 -16.78 31.88 -18.93
N PRO A 419 -17.53 32.63 -18.10
CA PRO A 419 -18.78 33.25 -18.54
C PRO A 419 -18.53 34.37 -19.54
N ARG A 420 -19.39 34.46 -20.55
CA ARG A 420 -19.33 35.44 -21.64
C ARG A 420 -20.49 36.41 -21.56
N THR A 421 -20.25 37.65 -21.96
CA THR A 421 -21.29 38.65 -22.12
C THR A 421 -21.23 39.32 -23.48
N LYS A 422 -22.41 39.66 -24.02
CA LYS A 422 -22.59 40.50 -25.20
C LYS A 422 -23.10 41.91 -24.88
N THR A 423 -23.35 42.18 -23.60
CA THR A 423 -23.87 43.48 -23.13
C THR A 423 -22.78 44.55 -23.07
N VAL A 424 -21.52 44.15 -22.91
CA VAL A 424 -20.36 45.05 -22.83
C VAL A 424 -19.54 44.94 -24.11
N ARG A 425 -19.30 46.08 -24.76
CA ARG A 425 -18.46 46.15 -25.97
C ARG A 425 -17.02 46.47 -25.57
N CYS A 426 -16.07 45.88 -26.30
CA CYS A 426 -14.65 46.14 -26.07
C CYS A 426 -14.31 47.62 -26.30
N ALA A 427 -13.69 48.26 -25.29
CA ALA A 427 -13.29 49.66 -25.35
C ALA A 427 -12.23 49.96 -26.43
N ALA A 428 -11.44 48.96 -26.85
CA ALA A 428 -10.37 49.15 -27.83
C ALA A 428 -10.78 48.87 -29.28
N CYS A 429 -11.65 47.88 -29.54
CA CYS A 429 -12.01 47.47 -30.91
C CYS A 429 -13.52 47.43 -31.20
N GLY A 430 -14.38 47.74 -30.22
CA GLY A 430 -15.84 47.74 -30.37
C GLY A 430 -16.49 46.36 -30.50
N HIS A 431 -15.70 45.27 -30.42
CA HIS A 431 -16.20 43.90 -30.52
C HIS A 431 -17.26 43.60 -29.45
N GLY A 432 -18.33 42.91 -29.86
CA GLY A 432 -19.55 42.76 -29.08
C GLY A 432 -19.60 41.55 -28.16
N GLU A 433 -18.46 40.90 -27.89
CA GLU A 433 -18.39 39.80 -26.93
C GLU A 433 -17.13 39.92 -26.06
N ALA A 434 -17.29 39.69 -24.76
CA ALA A 434 -16.22 39.68 -23.78
C ALA A 434 -16.39 38.52 -22.79
N VAL A 435 -15.27 37.90 -22.41
CA VAL A 435 -15.20 37.01 -21.24
C VAL A 435 -15.03 37.88 -20.00
N PHE A 436 -15.73 37.54 -18.90
CA PHE A 436 -15.59 38.26 -17.64
C PHE A 436 -15.28 37.34 -16.46
N PHE A 437 -14.55 37.87 -15.47
CA PHE A 437 -14.25 37.16 -14.22
C PHE A 437 -13.91 38.15 -13.12
N GLN A 438 -14.13 37.75 -11.87
CA GLN A 438 -13.76 38.54 -10.70
C GLN A 438 -12.38 38.09 -10.21
N ALA A 439 -11.49 39.05 -9.96
CA ALA A 439 -10.20 38.79 -9.35
C ALA A 439 -9.79 39.94 -8.43
N THR A 440 -8.98 39.64 -7.42
CA THR A 440 -8.38 40.66 -6.55
C THR A 440 -7.28 41.40 -7.32
N ALA A 441 -7.46 42.70 -7.53
CA ALA A 441 -6.41 43.55 -8.08
C ALA A 441 -5.31 43.78 -7.03
N ARG A 442 -4.05 43.94 -7.47
CA ARG A 442 -2.93 44.18 -6.54
C ARG A 442 -3.15 45.51 -5.80
N GLY A 443 -3.22 45.46 -4.47
CA GLY A 443 -3.29 46.64 -3.61
C GLY A 443 -4.70 47.16 -3.33
N GLU A 444 -5.75 46.46 -3.76
CA GLU A 444 -7.16 46.81 -3.48
C GLU A 444 -7.81 45.74 -2.59
N GLU A 445 -8.50 46.15 -1.52
CA GLU A 445 -9.37 45.28 -0.72
C GLU A 445 -10.71 45.12 -1.44
N GLY A 446 -10.82 44.11 -2.31
CA GLY A 446 -12.08 43.81 -3.02
C GLY A 446 -11.91 42.88 -4.22
N MET A 447 -13.03 42.29 -4.67
CA MET A 447 -13.08 41.58 -5.95
C MET A 447 -13.43 42.56 -7.07
N THR A 448 -12.51 42.76 -8.01
CA THR A 448 -12.71 43.63 -9.19
C THR A 448 -13.19 42.79 -10.36
N LEU A 449 -14.18 43.30 -11.11
CA LEU A 449 -14.67 42.65 -12.33
C LEU A 449 -13.75 43.00 -13.51
N PHE A 450 -13.20 41.99 -14.16
CA PHE A 450 -12.38 42.14 -15.36
C PHE A 450 -13.12 41.63 -16.58
N PHE A 451 -12.92 42.33 -17.70
CA PHE A 451 -13.40 41.94 -19.02
C PHE A 451 -12.22 41.72 -19.97
N VAL A 452 -12.31 40.70 -20.82
CA VAL A 452 -11.33 40.38 -21.87
C VAL A 452 -12.07 40.22 -23.20
N CYS A 453 -11.63 40.95 -24.23
CA CYS A 453 -12.24 40.91 -25.54
C CYS A 453 -12.09 39.53 -26.20
N CYS A 454 -13.18 38.97 -26.73
CA CYS A 454 -13.17 37.69 -27.45
C CYS A 454 -12.59 37.78 -28.88
N ASN A 455 -12.28 38.97 -29.37
CA ASN A 455 -11.62 39.12 -30.66
C ASN A 455 -10.15 38.68 -30.55
N LEU A 456 -9.81 37.60 -31.26
CA LEU A 456 -8.48 36.96 -31.28
C LEU A 456 -7.33 37.91 -31.63
N THR A 457 -7.62 39.00 -32.36
CA THR A 457 -6.60 40.01 -32.72
C THR A 457 -6.52 41.18 -31.74
N CYS A 458 -7.47 41.31 -30.81
CA CYS A 458 -7.53 42.44 -29.87
C CYS A 458 -7.06 42.05 -28.47
N ALA A 459 -7.60 40.97 -27.90
CA ALA A 459 -7.32 40.49 -26.54
C ALA A 459 -7.31 41.58 -25.44
N HIS A 460 -7.94 42.74 -25.69
CA HIS A 460 -7.89 43.88 -24.79
C HIS A 460 -8.60 43.54 -23.49
N ARG A 461 -7.96 43.88 -22.36
CA ARG A 461 -8.48 43.67 -21.02
C ARG A 461 -8.77 45.02 -20.38
N TRP A 462 -9.97 45.16 -19.82
CA TRP A 462 -10.36 46.34 -19.07
C TRP A 462 -11.09 45.94 -17.79
N ARG A 463 -11.28 46.92 -16.91
CA ARG A 463 -12.07 46.81 -15.69
C ARG A 463 -13.23 47.79 -15.77
N GLU A 464 -14.31 47.46 -15.09
CA GLU A 464 -15.42 48.39 -14.83
C GLU A 464 -15.26 49.01 -13.45
#